data_AF-A0A8S3E7T6-F1
#
_entry.id   AF-A0A8S3E7T6-F1
#
_cell.length_a   1.000
_cell.length_b   1.000
_cell.length_c   1.000
_cell.angle_alpha   90.00
_cell.angle_beta   90.00
_cell.angle_gamma   90.00
#
_symmetry.space_group_name_H-M   'P 1'
#
loop_
_entity.id
_entity.type
_entity.pdbx_description
1 polymer ?
#
loop_
_entity_poly.entity_id
_entity_poly.type
_entity_poly.pdbx_seq_one_letter_code
_entity_poly.pdbx_strand_id
1 'polypeptide(L)'
;MEHDILRRRSAATVKNMGVNSYFQVISAFRAQGDLTENKLTILPVLQNAFGISRERHTAEVKRALYDEQLSGIAASINPSSNTTNWEMEANYTCPTVVHRPPNTKYIQVAEQVLQTT
;
A
#
# COMPACT_ATOMS: atom_id res chain seq x y z
N MET A 1 7.91 -2.44 -40.51
CA MET A 1 6.58 -2.48 -39.87
C MET A 1 6.43 -3.67 -38.92
N GLU A 2 6.62 -4.92 -39.37
CA GLU A 2 6.53 -6.11 -38.49
C GLU A 2 7.56 -6.11 -37.35
N HIS A 3 8.81 -5.71 -37.62
CA HIS A 3 9.86 -5.62 -36.60
C HIS A 3 9.51 -4.64 -35.47
N ASP A 4 8.87 -3.51 -35.79
CA ASP A 4 8.44 -2.53 -34.79
C ASP A 4 7.26 -3.01 -33.95
N ILE A 5 6.33 -3.75 -34.57
CA ILE A 5 5.20 -4.38 -33.89
C ILE A 5 5.71 -5.46 -32.91
N LEU A 6 6.66 -6.28 -33.36
CA LEU A 6 7.26 -7.33 -32.52
C LEU A 6 8.03 -6.72 -31.34
N ARG A 7 8.80 -5.66 -31.57
CA ARG A 7 9.51 -4.91 -30.52
C ARG A 7 8.56 -4.31 -29.49
N ARG A 8 7.43 -3.73 -29.92
CA ARG A 8 6.41 -3.19 -29.00
C ARG A 8 5.75 -4.29 -28.17
N ARG A 9 5.43 -5.43 -28.80
CA ARG A 9 4.86 -6.60 -28.10
C ARG A 9 5.82 -7.16 -27.07
N SER A 10 7.09 -7.39 -27.42
CA SER A 10 8.07 -7.93 -26.48
C SER A 10 8.32 -6.98 -25.30
N ALA A 11 8.41 -5.67 -25.56
CA ALA A 11 8.53 -4.67 -24.50
C ALA A 11 7.31 -4.67 -23.55
N ALA A 12 6.09 -4.80 -24.08
CA ALA A 12 4.89 -4.92 -23.26
C ALA A 12 4.90 -6.21 -22.41
N THR A 13 5.33 -7.33 -22.99
CA THR A 13 5.47 -8.60 -22.25
C THR A 13 6.46 -8.47 -21.10
N VAL A 14 7.63 -7.86 -21.32
CA VAL A 14 8.63 -7.64 -20.26
C VAL A 14 8.09 -6.76 -19.14
N LYS A 15 7.38 -5.68 -19.49
CA LYS A 15 6.72 -4.82 -18.49
C LYS A 15 5.69 -5.58 -17.67
N ASN A 16 4.85 -6.39 -18.32
CA ASN A 16 3.84 -7.21 -17.64
C ASN A 16 4.48 -8.25 -16.71
N MET A 17 5.59 -8.87 -17.14
CA MET A 17 6.36 -9.79 -16.29
C MET A 17 6.89 -9.07 -15.04
N GLY A 18 7.49 -7.88 -15.19
CA GLY A 18 7.99 -7.11 -14.04
C GLY A 18 6.89 -6.74 -13.04
N VAL A 19 5.73 -6.29 -13.52
CA VAL A 19 4.57 -5.99 -12.67
C VAL A 19 4.05 -7.25 -11.97
N ASN A 20 3.96 -8.38 -12.66
CA ASN A 20 3.51 -9.64 -12.07
C ASN A 20 4.49 -10.17 -11.02
N SER A 21 5.79 -10.09 -11.29
CA SER A 21 6.83 -10.44 -10.30
C SER A 21 6.71 -9.57 -9.06
N TYR A 22 6.50 -8.26 -9.22
CA TYR A 22 6.30 -7.34 -8.11
C TYR A 22 5.06 -7.70 -7.27
N PHE A 23 3.94 -7.98 -7.94
CA PHE A 23 2.71 -8.47 -7.30
C PHE A 23 2.98 -9.71 -6.43
N GLN A 24 3.72 -10.69 -6.96
CA GLN A 24 4.01 -11.93 -6.22
C GLN A 24 4.91 -11.68 -5.01
N VAL A 25 5.90 -10.79 -5.12
CA VAL A 25 6.76 -10.42 -3.98
C VAL A 25 5.95 -9.79 -2.85
N ILE A 26 5.06 -8.84 -3.18
CA ILE A 26 4.20 -8.20 -2.18
C ILE A 26 3.29 -9.22 -1.51
N SER A 27 2.67 -10.11 -2.28
CA SER A 27 1.81 -11.18 -1.75
C SER A 27 2.58 -12.12 -0.82
N ALA A 28 3.81 -12.51 -1.20
CA ALA A 28 4.67 -13.34 -0.37
C ALA A 28 5.08 -12.65 0.93
N PHE A 29 5.46 -11.36 0.86
CA PHE A 29 5.82 -10.58 2.05
C PHE A 29 4.66 -10.40 3.00
N ARG A 30 3.43 -10.22 2.48
CA ARG A 30 2.22 -10.15 3.30
C ARG A 30 1.90 -11.49 3.95
N ALA A 31 1.96 -12.59 3.20
CA ALA A 31 1.70 -13.93 3.73
C ALA A 31 2.68 -14.31 4.86
N GLN A 32 3.90 -13.77 4.85
CA GLN A 32 4.88 -13.97 5.93
C GLN A 32 4.57 -13.19 7.22
N GLY A 33 3.64 -12.22 7.19
CA GLY A 33 3.32 -11.34 8.32
C GLY A 33 3.72 -9.88 8.10
N ASP A 34 4.15 -9.20 9.16
CA ASP A 34 4.41 -7.76 9.11
C ASP A 34 5.67 -7.38 8.30
N LEU A 35 5.74 -6.11 7.91
CA LEU A 35 6.91 -5.47 7.30
C LEU A 35 7.99 -5.26 8.35
N THR A 36 9.13 -5.92 8.16
CA THR A 36 10.36 -5.66 8.92
C THR A 36 11.19 -4.57 8.25
N GLU A 37 12.13 -3.96 8.98
CA GLU A 37 13.05 -2.95 8.43
C GLU A 37 13.82 -3.45 7.20
N ASN A 38 14.20 -4.73 7.20
CA ASN A 38 14.85 -5.36 6.04
C ASN A 38 13.94 -5.39 4.80
N LYS A 39 12.64 -5.67 4.97
CA LYS A 39 11.69 -5.66 3.85
C LYS A 39 11.46 -4.23 3.35
N LEU A 40 11.41 -3.25 4.26
CA LEU A 40 11.26 -1.83 3.92
C LEU A 40 12.45 -1.28 3.13
N THR A 41 13.68 -1.76 3.35
CA THR A 41 14.83 -1.34 2.53
C THR A 41 14.85 -2.00 1.14
N ILE A 42 14.34 -3.23 1.02
CA ILE A 42 14.31 -3.98 -0.25
C ILE A 42 13.21 -3.47 -1.20
N LEU A 43 12.06 -3.05 -0.69
CA LEU A 43 10.92 -2.63 -1.51
C LEU A 43 11.21 -1.46 -2.46
N PRO A 44 11.88 -0.37 -2.04
CA PRO A 44 12.30 0.71 -2.93
C PRO A 44 13.30 0.25 -4.00
N VAL A 45 14.20 -0.66 -3.64
CA VAL A 45 15.19 -1.21 -4.59
C VAL A 45 14.47 -2.03 -5.68
N LEU A 46 13.52 -2.88 -5.30
CA LEU A 46 12.71 -3.64 -6.24
C LEU A 46 11.81 -2.73 -7.09
N GLN A 47 11.23 -1.71 -6.47
CA GLN A 47 10.40 -0.73 -7.17
C GLN A 47 11.20 -0.03 -8.28
N ASN A 48 12.43 0.39 -7.98
CA ASN A 48 13.32 1.02 -8.96
C ASN A 48 13.76 0.02 -10.05
N ALA A 49 14.14 -1.21 -9.65
CA ALA A 49 14.58 -2.24 -10.59
C ALA A 49 13.50 -2.63 -11.62
N PHE A 50 12.23 -2.66 -11.21
CA PHE A 50 11.10 -2.98 -12.10
C PHE A 50 10.44 -1.75 -12.74
N GLY A 51 10.87 -0.53 -12.40
CA GLY A 51 10.28 0.71 -12.91
C GLY A 51 8.83 0.92 -12.50
N ILE A 52 8.46 0.55 -11.27
CA ILE A 52 7.09 0.62 -10.75
C ILE A 52 6.82 2.01 -10.17
N SER A 53 5.73 2.66 -10.59
CA SER A 53 5.34 3.94 -10.00
C SER A 53 4.94 3.79 -8.54
N ARG A 54 5.11 4.86 -7.75
CA ARG A 54 4.74 4.87 -6.33
C ARG A 54 3.25 4.60 -6.12
N GLU A 55 2.40 5.13 -7.00
CA GLU A 55 0.97 4.87 -7.01
C GLU A 55 0.66 3.37 -7.17
N ARG A 56 1.36 2.70 -8.09
CA ARG A 56 1.18 1.28 -8.31
C ARG A 56 1.67 0.47 -7.11
N HIS A 57 2.79 0.85 -6.51
CA HIS A 57 3.26 0.25 -5.26
C HIS A 57 2.18 0.32 -4.17
N THR A 58 1.68 1.52 -3.88
CA THR A 58 0.64 1.71 -2.86
C THR A 58 -0.64 0.92 -3.16
N ALA A 59 -1.03 0.84 -4.44
CA ALA A 59 -2.19 0.04 -4.85
C ALA A 59 -1.98 -1.46 -4.56
N GLU A 60 -0.79 -2.00 -4.84
CA GLU A 60 -0.45 -3.40 -4.55
C GLU A 60 -0.37 -3.69 -3.05
N VAL A 61 0.20 -2.77 -2.28
CA VAL A 61 0.27 -2.85 -0.81
C VAL A 61 -1.15 -2.89 -0.22
N LYS A 62 -2.05 -2.00 -0.65
CA LYS A 62 -3.45 -2.00 -0.21
C LYS A 62 -4.18 -3.27 -0.62
N ARG A 63 -4.03 -3.71 -1.87
CA ARG A 63 -4.62 -4.97 -2.35
C ARG A 63 -4.18 -6.12 -1.45
N ALA A 64 -2.87 -6.24 -1.20
CA ALA A 64 -2.33 -7.31 -0.37
C ALA A 64 -2.80 -7.18 1.08
N LEU A 65 -2.93 -5.97 1.63
CA LEU A 65 -3.41 -5.70 2.99
C LEU A 65 -4.88 -6.14 3.19
N TYR A 66 -5.75 -5.88 2.21
CA TYR A 66 -7.17 -6.23 2.28
C TYR A 66 -7.51 -7.63 1.74
N ASP A 67 -6.52 -8.39 1.31
CA ASP A 67 -6.71 -9.78 0.87
C ASP A 67 -6.88 -10.71 2.08
N GLU A 68 -8.09 -11.23 2.27
CA GLU A 68 -8.43 -12.13 3.38
C GLU A 68 -7.64 -13.44 3.34
N GLN A 69 -7.32 -13.96 2.15
CA GLN A 69 -6.57 -15.21 2.03
C GLN A 69 -5.14 -15.03 2.53
N LEU A 70 -4.49 -13.93 2.12
CA LEU A 70 -3.15 -13.59 2.61
C LEU A 70 -3.15 -13.28 4.10
N SER A 71 -4.21 -12.63 4.61
CA SER A 71 -4.39 -12.35 6.03
C SER A 71 -4.54 -13.64 6.85
N GLY A 72 -5.31 -14.62 6.35
CA GLY A 72 -5.48 -15.93 6.99
C GLY A 72 -4.17 -16.73 7.02
N ILE A 73 -3.43 -16.75 5.91
CA ILE A 73 -2.11 -17.40 5.84
C ILE A 73 -1.15 -16.74 6.83
N ALA A 74 -1.09 -15.40 6.86
CA ALA A 74 -0.24 -14.67 7.79
C ALA A 74 -0.58 -14.97 9.25
N ALA A 75 -1.87 -15.02 9.61
CA ALA A 75 -2.31 -15.38 10.95
C ALA A 75 -1.92 -16.81 11.34
N SER A 76 -1.92 -17.74 10.38
CA SER A 76 -1.49 -19.13 10.61
C SER A 76 0.02 -19.26 10.85
N ILE A 77 0.84 -18.43 10.18
CA ILE A 77 2.30 -18.44 10.30
C ILE A 77 2.75 -17.64 11.51
N ASN A 78 2.13 -16.49 11.75
CA ASN A 78 2.47 -15.57 12.83
C ASN A 78 1.20 -14.95 13.44
N PRO A 79 0.63 -15.56 14.49
CA PRO A 79 -0.62 -15.11 15.11
C PRO A 79 -0.51 -13.78 15.88
N SER A 80 0.71 -13.30 16.16
CA SER A 80 0.95 -12.00 16.81
C SER A 80 1.45 -10.92 15.84
N SER A 81 1.34 -11.16 14.53
CA SER A 81 1.76 -10.17 13.54
C SER A 81 0.80 -8.97 13.52
N ASN A 82 1.36 -7.78 13.76
CA ASN A 82 0.65 -6.51 13.58
C ASN A 82 0.60 -6.16 12.08
N THR A 83 -0.39 -5.37 11.66
CA THR A 83 -0.49 -4.83 10.29
C THR A 83 -0.04 -3.37 10.19
N THR A 84 0.43 -2.79 11.30
CA THR A 84 0.69 -1.35 11.43
C THR A 84 1.72 -0.86 10.40
N ASN A 85 2.80 -1.60 10.15
CA ASN A 85 3.82 -1.17 9.18
C ASN A 85 3.30 -1.24 7.74
N TRP A 86 2.47 -2.24 7.41
CA TRP A 86 1.76 -2.29 6.14
C TRP A 86 0.79 -1.13 5.94
N GLU A 87 0.06 -0.74 6.98
CA GLU A 87 -0.87 0.40 6.95
C GLU A 87 -0.13 1.72 6.76
N MET A 88 1.01 1.92 7.43
CA MET A 88 1.85 3.11 7.24
C MET A 88 2.36 3.21 5.80
N GLU A 89 2.86 2.10 5.24
CA GLU A 89 3.32 2.06 3.85
C GLU A 89 2.17 2.32 2.85
N ALA A 90 0.98 1.79 3.15
CA ALA A 90 -0.22 1.97 2.32
C ALA A 90 -0.78 3.40 2.34
N ASN A 91 -0.60 4.14 3.43
CA ASN A 91 -1.26 5.43 3.65
C ASN A 91 -0.44 6.65 3.22
N TYR A 92 0.73 6.46 2.61
CA TYR A 92 1.61 7.56 2.19
C TYR A 92 1.00 8.59 1.21
N THR A 93 -0.12 8.27 0.53
CA THR A 93 -0.67 9.09 -0.57
C THR A 93 -2.06 9.67 -0.34
N CYS A 94 -2.80 9.26 0.68
CA CYS A 94 -4.16 9.78 0.90
C CYS A 94 -4.16 10.81 2.03
N PRO A 95 -4.54 12.08 1.78
CA PRO A 95 -4.81 13.02 2.85
C PRO A 95 -5.95 12.46 3.72
N THR A 96 -5.73 12.36 5.03
CA THR A 96 -6.83 12.10 5.97
C THR A 96 -7.82 13.25 5.87
N VAL A 97 -8.96 13.01 5.23
CA VAL A 97 -10.04 13.99 5.18
C VAL A 97 -10.65 14.05 6.58
N VAL A 98 -10.28 15.08 7.33
CA VAL A 98 -10.96 15.39 8.58
C VAL A 98 -12.32 15.99 8.20
N HIS A 99 -13.38 15.21 8.40
CA HIS A 99 -14.73 15.75 8.29
C HIS A 99 -14.88 16.86 9.33
N ARG A 100 -14.93 18.12 8.85
CA ARG A 100 -15.25 19.24 9.73
C ARG A 100 -16.73 19.11 10.09
N PRO A 101 -17.11 19.15 11.39
CA PRO A 101 -18.51 19.22 11.76
C PRO A 101 -19.13 20.49 11.16
N PRO A 102 -20.44 20.50 10.88
CA PRO A 102 -21.12 21.67 10.32
C PRO A 102 -20.87 22.89 11.23
N ASN A 103 -20.40 23.99 10.64
CA ASN A 103 -20.09 25.22 11.37
C ASN A 103 -21.39 25.85 11.87
N THR A 104 -21.83 25.42 13.05
CA THR A 104 -23.04 25.87 13.72
C THR A 104 -22.68 26.72 14.93
N LYS A 105 -23.55 27.66 15.30
CA LYS A 105 -23.37 28.51 16.49
C LYS A 105 -23.19 27.69 17.77
N TYR A 106 -23.73 26.46 17.81
CA TYR A 106 -23.59 25.54 18.94
C TYR A 106 -22.14 25.08 19.19
N ILE A 107 -21.31 24.97 18.13
CA ILE A 107 -19.88 24.62 18.29
C ILE A 107 -19.13 25.73 19.01
N GLN A 108 -19.42 27.00 18.69
CA GLN A 108 -18.79 28.15 19.35
C GLN A 108 -19.10 28.18 20.85
N VAL A 109 -20.34 27.84 21.24
CA VAL A 109 -20.73 27.74 22.66
C VAL A 109 -20.01 26.57 23.34
N ALA A 110 -19.93 25.41 22.68
CA ALA A 110 -19.24 24.25 23.24
C ALA A 110 -17.73 24.51 23.44
N GLU A 111 -17.08 25.20 22.50
CA GLU A 111 -15.67 25.60 22.60
C GLU A 111 -15.42 26.58 23.77
N GLN A 112 -16.34 27.51 24.01
CA GLN A 112 -16.26 28.44 25.15
C GLN A 112 -16.35 27.70 26.49
N VAL A 113 -17.26 26.71 26.61
CA VAL A 113 -17.40 25.92 27.84
C VAL A 113 -16.15 25.09 28.12
N LEU A 114 -15.55 24.49 27.08
CA LEU A 114 -14.31 23.71 27.19
C LEU A 114 -13.11 24.54 27.66
N GLN A 115 -13.05 25.83 27.35
CA GLN A 115 -11.94 26.70 27.77
C GLN A 115 -12.05 27.19 29.23
N THR A 116 -13.23 27.05 29.83
CA THR A 116 -13.49 27.52 31.21
C THR A 116 -13.30 26.45 32.29
N THR A 117 -13.01 25.21 31.92
CA THR A 117 -12.75 24.08 32.82
C THR A 117 -11.25 23.78 32.87
#